data_AF-E6SVS8-F1
#
_entry.id   AF-E6SVS8-F1
#
_cell.length_a   1.000
_cell.length_b   1.000
_cell.length_c   1.000
_cell.angle_alpha   90.00
_cell.angle_beta   90.00
_cell.angle_gamma   90.00
#
_symmetry.space_group_name_H-M   'P 1'
#
loop_
_entity.id
_entity.type
_entity.pdbx_description
1 polymer ?
#
loop_
_entity_poly.entity_id
_entity_poly.type
_entity_poly.pdbx_seq_one_letter_code
_entity_poly.pdbx_strand_id
1 'polypeptide(L)'
;MGQILTEIAQTLKDANKKVQLIYAFNGTGKTRLSREFKRLIAPKDTETEEQEDAKTKILYYNAFTEDLFYWDNDLDADTNRKLKIQPNDFTDWVLRDQGQENNIIAHFQHYTSDKLTPKFNEQFNEITFSIAAGNENTIDNIKISKGEESCLIWCVFYSLLAQVVDVLNIAEPTDRETDIFNDLKYVFVDDPVSSLDENHLIELAVNLAELIKKANGLQFIISTHNPLFYNVLFNELGNKNCYMLNKYDDGTYELVEKKGDSNKSFSYHLHLIQTIKDAITTNSIQKYHFILLRNLYEKTANFLGYPQWSDLLPDDKKTYYNRIIQFTSHSTLSNEAVPEPTEPEKQTVKFLLNHLIENKYWKEEEQ
;
A
#
# COMPACT_ATOMS: atom_id res chain seq x y z
N MET A 1 -18.36 -15.94 11.85
CA MET A 1 -19.47 -15.72 10.91
C MET A 1 -18.94 -14.79 9.84
N GLY A 2 -19.02 -15.19 8.57
CA GLY A 2 -18.59 -14.34 7.47
C GLY A 2 -19.48 -13.11 7.33
N GLN A 3 -18.87 -11.98 6.99
CA GLN A 3 -19.50 -10.68 6.77
C GLN A 3 -19.46 -10.30 5.28
N ILE A 4 -20.31 -9.38 4.86
CA ILE A 4 -20.17 -8.71 3.56
C ILE A 4 -19.39 -7.39 3.70
N LEU A 5 -18.78 -6.90 2.62
CA LEU A 5 -17.95 -5.68 2.67
C LEU A 5 -18.70 -4.44 3.17
N THR A 6 -20.02 -4.36 2.95
CA THR A 6 -20.85 -3.26 3.46
C THR A 6 -20.97 -3.29 4.98
N GLU A 7 -21.05 -4.47 5.60
CA GLU A 7 -21.04 -4.62 7.06
C GLU A 7 -19.68 -4.24 7.65
N ILE A 8 -18.59 -4.59 6.95
CA ILE A 8 -17.24 -4.18 7.34
C ILE A 8 -17.09 -2.66 7.22
N ALA A 9 -17.57 -2.05 6.13
CA ALA A 9 -17.55 -0.60 5.95
C ALA A 9 -18.34 0.12 7.06
N GLN A 10 -19.49 -0.43 7.44
CA GLN A 10 -20.29 0.07 8.56
C GLN A 10 -19.52 -0.05 9.89
N THR A 11 -18.88 -1.20 10.13
CA THR A 11 -18.03 -1.40 11.33
C THR A 11 -16.90 -0.37 11.39
N LEU A 12 -16.24 -0.08 10.26
CA LEU A 12 -15.18 0.94 10.19
C LEU A 12 -15.71 2.34 10.47
N LYS A 13 -16.92 2.67 10.00
CA LYS A 13 -17.56 3.95 10.26
C LYS A 13 -17.90 4.11 11.75
N ASP A 14 -18.45 3.08 12.36
CA ASP A 14 -18.95 3.09 13.74
C ASP A 14 -17.85 3.01 14.80
N ALA A 15 -16.65 2.55 14.42
CA ALA A 15 -15.51 2.43 15.32
C ALA A 15 -15.06 3.77 15.95
N ASN A 16 -15.38 4.90 15.30
CA ASN A 16 -15.05 6.26 15.74
C ASN A 16 -13.58 6.44 16.17
N LYS A 17 -12.65 5.86 15.39
CA LYS A 17 -11.20 5.96 15.63
C LYS A 17 -10.58 6.98 14.68
N LYS A 18 -9.61 7.77 15.17
CA LYS A 18 -8.84 8.71 14.33
C LYS A 18 -8.11 7.96 13.21
N VAL A 19 -7.54 6.80 13.50
CA VAL A 19 -6.87 5.97 12.49
C VAL A 19 -7.26 4.51 12.62
N GLN A 20 -7.52 3.88 11.48
CA GLN A 20 -7.78 2.45 11.35
C GLN A 20 -6.85 1.88 10.28
N LEU A 21 -5.88 1.07 10.71
CA LEU A 21 -4.94 0.39 9.82
C LEU A 21 -5.45 -1.03 9.54
N ILE A 22 -5.55 -1.36 8.26
CA ILE A 22 -6.06 -2.63 7.76
C ILE A 22 -4.98 -3.31 6.93
N TYR A 23 -4.49 -4.45 7.38
CA TYR A 23 -3.69 -5.34 6.56
C TYR A 23 -4.61 -6.26 5.75
N ALA A 24 -4.39 -6.36 4.45
CA ALA A 24 -5.04 -7.39 3.63
C ALA A 24 -4.18 -7.78 2.43
N PHE A 25 -4.12 -9.08 2.16
CA PHE A 25 -3.46 -9.62 0.98
C PHE A 25 -4.00 -9.07 -0.35
N ASN A 26 -3.21 -9.27 -1.40
CA ASN A 26 -3.65 -8.97 -2.76
C ASN A 26 -4.83 -9.88 -3.15
N GLY A 27 -5.83 -9.30 -3.82
CA GLY A 27 -7.06 -10.01 -4.19
C GLY A 27 -8.11 -10.13 -3.08
N THR A 28 -7.82 -9.70 -1.85
CA THR A 28 -8.79 -9.72 -0.73
C THR A 28 -9.90 -8.66 -0.86
N GLY A 29 -9.79 -7.70 -1.78
CA GLY A 29 -10.87 -6.75 -2.07
C GLY A 29 -10.79 -5.40 -1.34
N LYS A 30 -9.59 -4.96 -0.94
CA LYS A 30 -9.36 -3.63 -0.32
C LYS A 30 -9.96 -2.48 -1.14
N THR A 31 -9.76 -2.48 -2.46
CA THR A 31 -10.33 -1.48 -3.36
C THR A 31 -11.86 -1.54 -3.42
N ARG A 32 -12.46 -2.72 -3.24
CA ARG A 32 -13.92 -2.84 -3.14
C ARG A 32 -14.42 -2.30 -1.79
N LEU A 33 -13.69 -2.56 -0.70
CA LEU A 33 -13.98 -2.01 0.62
C LEU A 33 -13.94 -0.47 0.61
N SER A 34 -12.93 0.14 -0.02
CA SER A 34 -12.86 1.60 -0.14
C SER A 34 -14.05 2.19 -0.91
N ARG A 35 -14.55 1.48 -1.92
CA ARG A 35 -15.75 1.84 -2.68
C ARG A 35 -17.03 1.70 -1.87
N GLU A 36 -17.20 0.62 -1.12
CA GLU A 36 -18.37 0.46 -0.23
C GLU A 36 -18.37 1.51 0.88
N PHE A 37 -17.20 1.83 1.44
CA PHE A 37 -17.07 2.91 2.41
C PHE A 37 -17.44 4.28 1.80
N LYS A 38 -16.97 4.59 0.58
CA LYS A 38 -17.36 5.81 -0.14
C LYS A 38 -18.89 5.89 -0.32
N ARG A 39 -19.52 4.80 -0.77
CA ARG A 39 -20.98 4.73 -0.96
C ARG A 39 -21.76 4.96 0.34
N LEU A 40 -21.22 4.49 1.46
CA LEU A 40 -21.84 4.64 2.79
C LEU A 40 -21.79 6.09 3.33
N ILE A 41 -20.75 6.84 2.95
CA ILE A 41 -20.55 8.23 3.42
C ILE A 41 -21.17 9.25 2.47
N ALA A 42 -21.07 9.01 1.17
CA ALA A 42 -21.60 9.83 0.10
C ALA A 42 -22.35 8.94 -0.90
N PRO A 43 -23.60 8.53 -0.58
CA PRO A 43 -24.44 7.83 -1.54
C PRO A 43 -24.64 8.74 -2.75
N LYS A 44 -24.41 8.21 -3.96
CA LYS A 44 -24.82 8.91 -5.17
C LYS A 44 -26.34 8.82 -5.22
N ASP A 45 -27.05 9.88 -4.87
CA ASP A 45 -28.47 9.95 -5.17
C ASP A 45 -28.63 9.83 -6.69
N THR A 46 -29.49 8.90 -7.06
CA THR A 46 -29.97 8.69 -8.42
C THR A 46 -30.66 9.96 -8.94
N GLU A 47 -30.31 10.34 -10.18
CA GLU A 47 -31.09 11.20 -11.10
C GLU A 47 -30.97 12.73 -11.07
N THR A 48 -30.10 13.36 -10.30
CA THR A 48 -29.79 14.80 -10.49
C THR A 48 -28.29 15.06 -10.51
N GLU A 49 -27.71 15.10 -11.72
CA GLU A 49 -26.40 15.69 -12.02
C GLU A 49 -26.43 17.24 -11.93
N GLU A 50 -27.14 17.78 -10.93
CA GLU A 50 -27.22 19.23 -10.64
C GLU A 50 -27.19 19.43 -9.13
N GLN A 51 -26.06 19.10 -8.49
CA GLN A 51 -25.68 19.72 -7.23
C GLN A 51 -24.17 19.97 -7.26
N GLU A 52 -23.80 21.16 -7.71
CA GLU A 52 -22.49 21.79 -7.54
C GLU A 52 -22.11 21.98 -6.04
N ASP A 53 -22.99 21.58 -5.11
CA ASP A 53 -22.89 21.77 -3.65
C ASP A 53 -22.69 20.47 -2.84
N ALA A 54 -22.37 19.33 -3.48
CA ALA A 54 -22.11 18.09 -2.75
C ALA A 54 -20.74 18.15 -2.04
N LYS A 55 -20.67 18.88 -0.92
CA LYS A 55 -19.48 19.05 -0.08
C LYS A 55 -18.81 17.70 0.18
N THR A 56 -17.53 17.60 -0.17
CA THR A 56 -16.76 16.34 -0.19
C THR A 56 -16.58 15.80 1.23
N LYS A 57 -17.38 14.80 1.62
CA LYS A 57 -17.30 14.16 2.95
C LYS A 57 -16.16 13.15 3.09
N ILE A 58 -15.61 12.67 1.97
CA ILE A 58 -14.55 11.67 1.92
C ILE A 58 -13.55 11.93 0.80
N LEU A 59 -12.27 11.87 1.12
CA LEU A 59 -11.16 11.85 0.17
C LEU A 59 -10.64 10.41 0.05
N TYR A 60 -10.29 9.95 -1.15
CA TYR A 60 -9.77 8.59 -1.34
C TYR A 60 -8.59 8.51 -2.31
N TYR A 61 -7.65 7.64 -1.96
CA TYR A 61 -6.60 7.14 -2.84
C TYR A 61 -6.82 5.65 -3.05
N ASN A 62 -7.01 5.23 -4.30
CA ASN A 62 -7.07 3.82 -4.70
C ASN A 62 -6.81 3.72 -6.22
N ALA A 63 -6.95 2.52 -6.80
CA ALA A 63 -6.79 2.30 -8.24
C ALA A 63 -7.64 3.25 -9.13
N PHE A 64 -8.84 3.69 -8.69
CA PHE A 64 -9.63 4.64 -9.47
C PHE A 64 -9.04 6.06 -9.46
N THR A 65 -8.28 6.42 -8.43
CA THR A 65 -7.51 7.66 -8.40
C THR A 65 -6.32 7.56 -9.36
N GLU A 66 -5.68 6.39 -9.45
CA GLU A 66 -4.63 6.13 -10.44
C GLU A 66 -5.17 6.18 -11.88
N ASP A 67 -6.37 5.64 -12.11
CA ASP A 67 -7.05 5.67 -13.42
C ASP A 67 -7.42 7.08 -13.92
N LEU A 68 -7.31 8.11 -13.07
CA LEU A 68 -7.40 9.51 -13.53
C LEU A 68 -6.23 9.89 -14.45
N PHE A 69 -5.13 9.14 -14.39
CA PHE A 69 -3.94 9.35 -15.18
C PHE A 69 -3.81 8.24 -16.21
N TYR A 70 -3.59 8.61 -17.47
CA TYR A 70 -3.48 7.63 -18.56
C TYR A 70 -2.49 8.07 -19.62
N TRP A 71 -1.77 7.10 -20.18
CA TRP A 71 -0.76 7.39 -21.19
C TRP A 71 -1.37 7.60 -22.57
N ASP A 72 -0.99 8.71 -23.20
CA ASP A 72 -1.01 8.86 -24.65
C ASP A 72 0.43 8.61 -25.15
N ASN A 73 0.65 7.42 -25.72
CA ASN A 73 1.99 6.98 -26.14
C ASN A 73 2.35 7.40 -27.57
N ASP A 74 1.48 8.13 -28.27
CA ASP A 74 1.72 8.53 -29.66
C ASP A 74 2.15 7.33 -30.54
N LEU A 75 1.30 6.30 -30.62
CA LEU A 75 1.65 5.02 -31.25
C LEU A 75 2.04 5.12 -32.72
N ASP A 76 1.63 6.20 -33.40
CA ASP A 76 1.86 6.39 -34.83
C ASP A 76 3.25 6.98 -35.12
N ALA A 77 3.72 7.94 -34.30
CA ALA A 77 5.03 8.58 -34.49
C ALA A 77 6.09 8.17 -33.46
N ASP A 78 5.71 7.57 -32.33
CA ASP A 78 6.55 7.14 -31.20
C ASP A 78 7.47 8.25 -30.65
N THR A 79 7.02 9.51 -30.70
CA THR A 79 7.85 10.67 -30.32
C THR A 79 7.28 11.53 -29.20
N ASN A 80 5.95 11.64 -29.07
CA ASN A 80 5.30 12.54 -28.11
C ASN A 80 4.54 11.77 -27.02
N ARG A 81 5.30 11.12 -26.13
CA ARG A 81 4.73 10.36 -25.01
C ARG A 81 4.36 11.31 -23.88
N LYS A 82 3.09 11.30 -23.48
CA LYS A 82 2.56 12.15 -22.41
C LYS A 82 1.58 11.41 -21.52
N LEU A 83 1.59 11.75 -20.23
CA LEU A 83 0.62 11.28 -19.26
C LEU A 83 -0.51 12.31 -19.19
N LYS A 84 -1.72 11.93 -19.59
CA LYS A 84 -2.91 12.78 -19.54
C LYS A 84 -3.62 12.63 -18.21
N ILE A 85 -4.27 13.71 -17.78
CA ILE A 85 -5.08 13.78 -16.58
C ILE A 85 -6.54 13.97 -17.01
N GLN A 86 -7.42 13.07 -16.56
CA GLN A 86 -8.87 13.20 -16.74
C GLN A 86 -9.36 14.45 -15.97
N PRO A 87 -10.27 15.27 -16.51
CA PRO A 87 -10.86 16.38 -15.77
C PRO A 87 -11.51 15.93 -14.47
N ASN A 88 -11.12 16.53 -13.35
CA ASN A 88 -11.69 16.25 -12.04
C ASN A 88 -11.33 17.36 -11.04
N ASP A 89 -12.24 17.62 -10.10
CA ASP A 89 -12.09 18.68 -9.08
C ASP A 89 -10.83 18.51 -8.22
N PHE A 90 -10.39 17.26 -8.00
CA PHE A 90 -9.23 16.94 -7.18
C PHE A 90 -7.92 17.46 -7.81
N THR A 91 -7.67 17.19 -9.09
CA THR A 91 -6.45 17.66 -9.77
C THR A 91 -6.53 19.13 -10.12
N ASP A 92 -7.72 19.64 -10.45
CA ASP A 92 -7.90 21.05 -10.75
C ASP A 92 -7.59 21.92 -9.52
N TRP A 93 -8.09 21.54 -8.34
CA TRP A 93 -7.80 22.27 -7.11
C TRP A 93 -6.31 22.26 -6.74
N VAL A 94 -5.66 21.09 -6.75
CA VAL A 94 -4.25 20.97 -6.30
C VAL A 94 -3.28 21.63 -7.28
N LEU A 95 -3.54 21.58 -8.59
CA LEU A 95 -2.65 22.12 -9.61
C LEU A 95 -2.99 23.57 -9.98
N ARG A 96 -4.26 23.89 -10.26
CA ARG A 96 -4.64 25.22 -10.75
C ARG A 96 -4.86 26.23 -9.63
N ASP A 97 -5.60 25.83 -8.61
CA ASP A 97 -6.01 26.77 -7.55
C ASP A 97 -4.89 26.98 -6.54
N GLN A 98 -4.18 25.89 -6.19
CA GLN A 98 -3.16 25.89 -5.14
C GLN A 98 -1.71 25.92 -5.64
N GLY A 99 -1.48 25.77 -6.95
CA GLY A 99 -0.13 25.84 -7.54
C GLY A 99 0.88 24.88 -6.90
N GLN A 100 0.47 23.63 -6.63
CA GLN A 100 1.32 22.67 -5.92
C GLN A 100 2.31 21.94 -6.84
N GLU A 101 2.45 22.30 -8.12
CA GLU A 101 3.30 21.59 -9.08
C GLU A 101 4.75 21.46 -8.61
N ASN A 102 5.31 22.50 -7.99
CA ASN A 102 6.69 22.49 -7.49
C ASN A 102 6.86 21.53 -6.30
N ASN A 103 5.87 21.45 -5.41
CA ASN A 103 5.89 20.50 -4.29
C ASN A 103 5.77 19.06 -4.79
N ILE A 104 4.89 18.83 -5.78
CA ILE A 104 4.72 17.52 -6.40
C ILE A 104 6.02 17.07 -7.07
N ILE A 105 6.67 17.96 -7.84
CA ILE A 105 7.98 17.69 -8.47
C ILE A 105 9.02 17.35 -7.39
N ALA A 106 9.11 18.14 -6.32
CA ALA A 106 10.08 17.92 -5.26
C ALA A 106 9.87 16.57 -4.53
N HIS A 107 8.63 16.23 -4.20
CA HIS A 107 8.30 14.93 -3.59
C HIS A 107 8.59 13.77 -4.54
N PHE A 108 8.22 13.91 -5.81
CA PHE A 108 8.45 12.88 -6.81
C PHE A 108 9.94 12.60 -7.02
N GLN A 109 10.74 13.66 -7.16
CA GLN A 109 12.20 13.55 -7.30
C GLN A 109 12.86 12.95 -6.06
N HIS A 110 12.35 13.28 -4.87
CA HIS A 110 12.82 12.74 -3.62
C HIS A 110 12.64 11.22 -3.53
N TYR A 111 11.50 10.69 -3.99
CA TYR A 111 11.20 9.25 -3.95
C TYR A 111 11.70 8.45 -5.16
N THR A 112 12.18 9.10 -6.21
CA THR A 112 12.61 8.45 -7.45
C THR A 112 14.04 8.83 -7.82
N SER A 113 14.22 9.94 -8.52
CA SER A 113 15.51 10.51 -8.86
C SER A 113 15.41 12.02 -9.01
N ASP A 114 16.38 12.73 -8.42
CA ASP A 114 16.62 14.17 -8.59
C ASP A 114 16.82 14.61 -10.05
N LYS A 115 17.15 13.69 -10.94
CA LYS A 115 17.34 13.95 -12.38
C LYS A 115 16.06 13.83 -13.20
N LEU A 116 15.02 13.18 -12.67
CA LEU A 116 13.77 12.92 -13.38
C LEU A 116 12.75 14.00 -13.05
N THR A 117 12.36 14.79 -14.05
CA THR A 117 11.49 15.96 -13.83
C THR A 117 10.17 15.81 -14.59
N PRO A 118 9.02 15.76 -13.91
CA PRO A 118 7.72 15.93 -14.53
C PRO A 118 7.50 17.40 -14.92
N LYS A 119 6.97 17.63 -16.11
CA LYS A 119 6.66 18.94 -16.68
C LYS A 119 5.17 18.99 -16.97
N PHE A 120 4.44 19.77 -16.18
CA PHE A 120 3.02 20.02 -16.38
C PHE A 120 2.84 21.08 -17.48
N ASN A 121 1.88 20.90 -18.36
CA ASN A 121 1.50 21.95 -19.32
C ASN A 121 0.71 23.08 -18.64
N GLU A 122 0.54 24.20 -19.33
CA GLU A 122 -0.19 25.38 -18.80
C GLU A 122 -1.64 25.04 -18.41
N GLN A 123 -2.25 24.09 -19.10
CA GLN A 123 -3.61 23.63 -18.79
C GLN A 123 -3.65 22.52 -17.74
N PHE A 124 -2.53 22.11 -17.13
CA PHE A 124 -2.47 21.08 -16.09
C PHE A 124 -3.27 19.80 -16.39
N ASN A 125 -3.34 19.41 -17.66
CA ASN A 125 -4.05 18.21 -18.12
C ASN A 125 -3.10 17.22 -18.84
N GLU A 126 -1.85 17.60 -19.05
CA GLU A 126 -0.81 16.77 -19.65
C GLU A 126 0.51 16.93 -18.89
N ILE A 127 1.20 15.81 -18.67
CA ILE A 127 2.52 15.75 -18.03
C ILE A 127 3.49 15.07 -19.00
N THR A 128 4.61 15.74 -19.28
CA THR A 128 5.76 15.15 -19.97
C THR A 128 6.91 14.98 -18.98
N PHE A 129 7.91 14.17 -19.35
CA PHE A 129 9.03 13.88 -18.45
C PHE A 129 10.35 14.15 -19.16
N SER A 130 11.31 14.66 -18.39
CA SER A 130 12.69 14.84 -18.84
C SER A 130 13.68 14.28 -17.85
N ILE A 131 14.84 13.81 -18.33
CA ILE A 131 15.95 13.39 -17.49
C ILE A 131 17.20 14.24 -17.75
N ALA A 132 17.85 14.67 -16.67
CA ALA A 132 19.12 15.39 -16.73
C ALA A 132 20.29 14.43 -16.97
N ALA A 133 21.09 14.66 -18.03
CA ALA A 133 22.20 13.78 -18.41
C ALA A 133 23.52 14.07 -17.64
N GLY A 134 23.49 14.93 -16.61
CA GLY A 134 24.67 15.30 -15.80
C GLY A 134 25.60 16.34 -16.43
N ASN A 135 25.26 16.83 -17.62
CA ASN A 135 25.77 18.04 -18.27
C ASN A 135 24.59 19.02 -18.48
N GLU A 136 24.78 20.11 -19.23
CA GLU A 136 23.68 21.04 -19.59
C GLU A 136 22.63 20.44 -20.54
N ASN A 137 22.74 19.15 -20.92
CA ASN A 137 21.77 18.50 -21.81
C ASN A 137 20.67 17.79 -21.02
N THR A 138 19.44 17.99 -21.48
CA THR A 138 18.23 17.28 -21.02
C THR A 138 17.72 16.38 -22.12
N ILE A 139 17.28 15.16 -21.76
CA ILE A 139 16.54 14.29 -22.68
C ILE A 139 15.06 14.45 -22.32
N ASP A 140 14.30 15.04 -23.24
CA ASP A 140 12.87 15.29 -23.08
C ASP A 140 12.02 14.12 -23.61
N ASN A 141 10.72 14.14 -23.29
CA ASN A 141 9.69 13.20 -23.75
C ASN A 141 10.00 11.72 -23.45
N ILE A 142 10.55 11.45 -22.25
CA ILE A 142 10.82 10.08 -21.82
C ILE A 142 9.56 9.41 -21.24
N LYS A 143 9.53 8.08 -21.32
CA LYS A 143 8.52 7.27 -20.65
C LYS A 143 9.08 6.76 -19.33
N ILE A 144 8.35 7.00 -18.25
CA ILE A 144 8.68 6.48 -16.92
C ILE A 144 8.10 5.09 -16.72
N SER A 145 8.68 4.35 -15.77
CA SER A 145 8.20 3.05 -15.34
C SER A 145 6.83 3.14 -14.66
N LYS A 146 6.14 2.00 -14.54
CA LYS A 146 4.86 1.92 -13.81
C LYS A 146 4.98 2.26 -12.33
N GLY A 147 6.13 1.96 -11.72
CA GLY A 147 6.40 2.31 -10.33
C GLY A 147 6.57 3.82 -10.13
N GLU A 148 7.30 4.49 -11.02
CA GLU A 148 7.43 5.94 -11.03
C GLU A 148 6.07 6.61 -11.32
N GLU A 149 5.26 6.06 -12.21
CA GLU A 149 3.91 6.55 -12.49
C GLU A 149 3.03 6.53 -11.23
N SER A 150 2.95 5.40 -10.53
CA SER A 150 2.21 5.28 -9.26
C SER A 150 2.78 6.21 -8.19
N CYS A 151 4.10 6.36 -8.11
CA CYS A 151 4.75 7.30 -7.20
C CYS A 151 4.39 8.76 -7.48
N LEU A 152 4.32 9.18 -8.75
CA LEU A 152 3.91 10.52 -9.13
C LEU A 152 2.46 10.79 -8.70
N ILE A 153 1.56 9.85 -8.98
CA ILE A 153 0.15 9.97 -8.63
C ILE A 153 -0.02 10.05 -7.11
N TRP A 154 0.75 9.25 -6.37
CA TRP A 154 0.83 9.37 -4.91
C TRP A 154 1.32 10.76 -4.48
N CYS A 155 2.35 11.33 -5.12
CA CYS A 155 2.83 12.67 -4.79
C CYS A 155 1.77 13.75 -5.03
N VAL A 156 0.99 13.66 -6.11
CA VAL A 156 -0.16 14.54 -6.37
C VAL A 156 -1.18 14.44 -5.22
N PHE A 157 -1.54 13.21 -4.84
CA PHE A 157 -2.48 12.97 -3.74
C PHE A 157 -1.96 13.43 -2.38
N TYR A 158 -0.69 13.17 -2.10
CA TYR A 158 -0.04 13.58 -0.86
C TYR A 158 0.00 15.11 -0.74
N SER A 159 0.33 15.82 -1.81
CA SER A 159 0.29 17.29 -1.85
C SER A 159 -1.12 17.83 -1.61
N LEU A 160 -2.16 17.23 -2.20
CA LEU A 160 -3.55 17.59 -1.86
C LEU A 160 -3.81 17.37 -0.36
N LEU A 161 -3.51 16.16 0.14
CA LEU A 161 -3.83 15.81 1.51
C LEU A 161 -3.13 16.73 2.51
N ALA A 162 -1.89 17.14 2.21
CA ALA A 162 -1.15 18.13 2.99
C ALA A 162 -1.89 19.47 3.06
N GLN A 163 -2.30 20.01 1.91
CA GLN A 163 -3.05 21.27 1.85
C GLN A 163 -4.40 21.19 2.56
N VAL A 164 -5.13 20.08 2.38
CA VAL A 164 -6.40 19.82 3.08
C VAL A 164 -6.21 19.83 4.60
N VAL A 165 -5.14 19.20 5.10
CA VAL A 165 -4.81 19.21 6.53
C VAL A 165 -4.50 20.61 7.02
N ASP A 166 -3.73 21.39 6.26
CA ASP A 166 -3.38 22.77 6.62
C ASP A 166 -4.63 23.67 6.69
N VAL A 167 -5.52 23.58 5.70
CA VAL A 167 -6.81 24.31 5.69
C VAL A 167 -7.68 23.91 6.88
N LEU A 168 -7.83 22.61 7.16
CA LEU A 168 -8.69 22.12 8.25
C LEU A 168 -8.13 22.38 9.64
N ASN A 169 -6.82 22.62 9.76
CA ASN A 169 -6.18 22.98 11.01
C ASN A 169 -6.46 24.43 11.42
N ILE A 170 -6.95 25.28 10.52
CA ILE A 170 -7.46 26.61 10.85
C ILE A 170 -8.78 26.46 11.60
N ALA A 171 -8.82 26.95 12.85
CA ALA A 171 -9.92 26.75 13.79
C ALA A 171 -11.22 27.41 13.33
N GLU A 172 -11.14 28.67 12.88
CA GLU A 172 -12.30 29.44 12.43
C GLU A 172 -12.56 29.18 10.94
N PRO A 173 -13.73 28.62 10.55
CA PRO A 173 -14.03 28.34 9.15
C PRO A 173 -14.02 29.56 8.24
N THR A 174 -14.24 30.76 8.80
CA THR A 174 -14.21 32.03 8.06
C THR A 174 -12.80 32.48 7.68
N ASP A 175 -11.78 31.97 8.37
CA ASP A 175 -10.37 32.31 8.14
C ASP A 175 -9.70 31.29 7.21
N ARG A 176 -10.44 30.26 6.77
CA ARG A 176 -9.96 29.26 5.82
C ARG A 176 -9.92 29.83 4.41
N GLU A 177 -8.90 29.45 3.66
CA GLU A 177 -8.75 29.85 2.26
C GLU A 177 -9.86 29.26 1.36
N THR A 178 -10.48 28.16 1.79
CA THR A 178 -11.58 27.51 1.07
C THR A 178 -12.53 26.81 2.05
N ASP A 179 -13.81 26.77 1.69
CA ASP A 179 -14.85 26.05 2.43
C ASP A 179 -15.16 24.64 1.86
N ILE A 180 -14.56 24.29 0.72
CA ILE A 180 -14.77 23.02 0.00
C ILE A 180 -14.56 21.80 0.91
N PHE A 181 -13.56 21.86 1.81
CA PHE A 181 -13.21 20.75 2.70
C PHE A 181 -13.88 20.81 4.06
N ASN A 182 -14.69 21.83 4.37
CA ASN A 182 -15.23 22.02 5.72
C ASN A 182 -16.04 20.82 6.24
N ASP A 183 -16.67 20.07 5.34
CA ASP A 183 -17.45 18.88 5.67
C ASP A 183 -16.68 17.56 5.49
N LEU A 184 -15.39 17.62 5.13
CA LEU A 184 -14.53 16.46 4.99
C LEU A 184 -14.32 15.79 6.35
N LYS A 185 -14.66 14.51 6.43
CA LYS A 185 -14.53 13.73 7.68
C LYS A 185 -13.60 12.54 7.54
N TYR A 186 -13.50 11.97 6.33
CA TYR A 186 -12.81 10.72 6.10
C TYR A 186 -11.74 10.85 5.03
N VAL A 187 -10.61 10.19 5.26
CA VAL A 187 -9.58 9.95 4.24
C VAL A 187 -9.35 8.44 4.16
N PHE A 188 -9.56 7.86 2.97
CA PHE A 188 -9.33 6.44 2.73
C PHE A 188 -8.12 6.27 1.80
N VAL A 189 -7.09 5.57 2.25
CA VAL A 189 -5.89 5.28 1.45
C VAL A 189 -5.78 3.77 1.25
N ASP A 190 -5.88 3.30 0.01
CA ASP A 190 -5.72 1.90 -0.38
C ASP A 190 -4.43 1.71 -1.17
N ASP A 191 -3.46 1.02 -0.58
CA ASP A 191 -2.17 0.66 -1.17
C ASP A 191 -1.46 1.85 -1.87
N PRO A 192 -0.96 2.83 -1.10
CA PRO A 192 -0.52 4.12 -1.64
C PRO A 192 0.60 4.01 -2.69
N VAL A 193 1.58 3.13 -2.49
CA VAL A 193 2.56 2.74 -3.51
C VAL A 193 3.03 1.32 -3.25
N SER A 194 3.12 0.49 -4.30
CA SER A 194 3.55 -0.91 -4.20
C SER A 194 4.94 -1.20 -4.79
N SER A 195 5.49 -0.27 -5.57
CA SER A 195 6.66 -0.49 -6.43
C SER A 195 7.92 0.29 -6.01
N LEU A 196 7.90 0.96 -4.86
CA LEU A 196 9.09 1.63 -4.30
C LEU A 196 10.01 0.64 -3.60
N ASP A 197 11.30 0.98 -3.53
CA ASP A 197 12.23 0.25 -2.68
C ASP A 197 11.91 0.43 -1.18
N GLU A 198 12.52 -0.41 -0.34
CA GLU A 198 12.21 -0.45 1.10
C GLU A 198 12.49 0.87 1.81
N ASN A 199 13.52 1.62 1.43
CA ASN A 199 13.89 2.86 2.11
C ASN A 199 12.88 3.97 1.81
N HIS A 200 12.58 4.19 0.53
CA HIS A 200 11.58 5.19 0.13
C HIS A 200 10.18 4.82 0.62
N LEU A 201 9.85 3.53 0.70
CA LEU A 201 8.58 3.08 1.27
C LEU A 201 8.48 3.36 2.78
N ILE A 202 9.58 3.20 3.54
CA ILE A 202 9.64 3.58 4.95
C ILE A 202 9.44 5.09 5.10
N GLU A 203 10.14 5.90 4.31
CA GLU A 203 10.01 7.37 4.35
C GLU A 203 8.60 7.83 4.02
N LEU A 204 7.97 7.24 3.00
CA LEU A 204 6.58 7.51 2.65
C LEU A 204 5.63 7.19 3.82
N ALA A 205 5.83 6.06 4.50
CA ALA A 205 5.05 5.69 5.67
C ALA A 205 5.22 6.68 6.83
N VAL A 206 6.46 7.12 7.09
CA VAL A 206 6.77 8.12 8.12
C VAL A 206 6.10 9.45 7.78
N ASN A 207 6.25 9.95 6.56
CA ASN A 207 5.66 11.22 6.12
C ASN A 207 4.12 11.19 6.21
N LEU A 208 3.50 10.08 5.79
CA LEU A 208 2.05 9.90 5.92
C LEU A 208 1.63 9.86 7.40
N ALA A 209 2.36 9.17 8.27
CA ALA A 209 2.06 9.13 9.70
C ALA A 209 2.17 10.51 10.36
N GLU A 210 3.20 11.28 10.02
CA GLU A 210 3.35 12.66 10.50
C GLU A 210 2.19 13.55 10.06
N LEU A 211 1.78 13.46 8.80
CA LEU A 211 0.65 14.21 8.27
C LEU A 211 -0.66 13.84 9.01
N ILE A 212 -0.90 12.55 9.23
CA ILE A 212 -2.06 12.07 10.01
C ILE A 212 -2.04 12.58 11.45
N LYS A 213 -0.86 12.64 12.09
CA LYS A 213 -0.73 13.18 13.45
C LYS A 213 -1.12 14.66 13.49
N LYS A 214 -0.69 15.45 12.49
CA LYS A 214 -1.00 16.88 12.34
C LYS A 214 -2.46 17.16 12.01
N ALA A 215 -3.17 16.23 11.39
CA ALA A 215 -4.56 16.41 10.98
C ALA A 215 -5.54 16.51 12.16
N ASN A 216 -6.38 17.54 12.16
CA ASN A 216 -7.49 17.71 13.08
C ASN A 216 -8.84 17.42 12.40
N GLY A 217 -9.77 16.82 13.13
CA GLY A 217 -11.14 16.56 12.63
C GLY A 217 -11.27 15.45 11.57
N LEU A 218 -10.17 14.89 11.08
CA LEU A 218 -10.17 13.81 10.07
C LEU A 218 -10.00 12.41 10.67
N GLN A 219 -10.71 11.46 10.09
CA GLN A 219 -10.59 10.02 10.35
C GLN A 219 -9.94 9.32 9.16
N PHE A 220 -8.88 8.56 9.42
CA PHE A 220 -8.07 7.88 8.40
C PHE A 220 -8.33 6.39 8.41
N ILE A 221 -8.60 5.83 7.23
CA ILE A 221 -8.66 4.39 7.00
C ILE A 221 -7.58 4.06 5.98
N ILE A 222 -6.59 3.28 6.39
CA ILE A 222 -5.46 2.92 5.53
C ILE A 222 -5.46 1.42 5.37
N SER A 223 -5.59 0.95 4.13
CA SER A 223 -5.47 -0.46 3.80
C SER A 223 -4.20 -0.73 3.02
N THR A 224 -3.46 -1.78 3.38
CA THR A 224 -2.30 -2.20 2.61
C THR A 224 -2.06 -3.70 2.59
N HIS A 225 -1.43 -4.20 1.53
CA HIS A 225 -0.83 -5.54 1.50
C HIS A 225 0.66 -5.55 1.89
N ASN A 226 1.32 -4.40 1.97
CA ASN A 226 2.75 -4.31 2.23
C ASN A 226 3.01 -4.35 3.75
N PRO A 227 3.67 -5.40 4.27
CA PRO A 227 3.89 -5.55 5.70
C PRO A 227 4.86 -4.52 6.29
N LEU A 228 5.88 -4.10 5.52
CA LEU A 228 6.84 -3.09 5.98
C LEU A 228 6.14 -1.76 6.17
N PHE A 229 5.39 -1.33 5.15
CA PHE A 229 4.58 -0.11 5.19
C PHE A 229 3.61 -0.11 6.37
N TYR A 230 2.89 -1.23 6.54
CA TYR A 230 1.95 -1.42 7.66
C TYR A 230 2.63 -1.28 9.03
N ASN A 231 3.79 -1.94 9.23
CA ASN A 231 4.50 -1.93 10.50
C ASN A 231 5.05 -0.55 10.85
N VAL A 232 5.60 0.17 9.86
CA VAL A 232 6.08 1.54 10.08
C VAL A 232 4.91 2.44 10.50
N LEU A 233 3.80 2.42 9.76
CA LEU A 233 2.60 3.20 10.12
C LEU A 233 2.06 2.84 11.51
N PHE A 234 2.00 1.54 11.83
CA PHE A 234 1.50 1.07 13.12
C PHE A 234 2.34 1.61 14.29
N ASN A 235 3.66 1.53 14.16
CA ASN A 235 4.61 2.03 15.16
C ASN A 235 4.57 3.55 15.25
N GLU A 236 4.63 4.25 14.11
CA GLU A 236 4.64 5.70 14.06
C GLU A 236 3.38 6.30 14.66
N LEU A 237 2.21 5.74 14.35
CA LEU A 237 0.93 6.25 14.85
C LEU A 237 0.64 5.86 16.31
N GLY A 238 1.51 5.03 16.93
CA GLY A 238 1.30 4.55 18.30
C GLY A 238 0.00 3.76 18.46
N ASN A 239 -0.45 3.08 17.40
CA ASN A 239 -1.73 2.38 17.40
C ASN A 239 -1.69 1.19 18.37
N LYS A 240 -2.78 0.99 19.11
CA LYS A 240 -2.91 -0.14 20.05
C LYS A 240 -3.56 -1.37 19.42
N ASN A 241 -4.39 -1.12 18.41
CA ASN A 241 -5.21 -2.12 17.75
C ASN A 241 -4.94 -2.03 16.25
N CYS A 242 -4.92 -3.18 15.60
CA CYS A 242 -4.63 -3.32 14.19
C CYS A 242 -5.65 -4.30 13.59
N TYR A 243 -5.98 -4.16 12.31
CA TYR A 243 -7.03 -4.96 11.68
C TYR A 243 -6.46 -5.81 10.55
N MET A 244 -6.96 -7.03 10.44
CA MET A 244 -6.67 -7.91 9.32
C MET A 244 -7.96 -8.23 8.58
N LEU A 245 -8.02 -7.90 7.29
CA LEU A 245 -9.14 -8.27 6.44
C LEU A 245 -8.83 -9.61 5.78
N ASN A 246 -9.71 -10.58 6.01
CA ASN A 246 -9.69 -11.90 5.39
C ASN A 246 -10.84 -12.03 4.41
N LYS A 247 -10.65 -12.86 3.38
CA LYS A 247 -11.69 -13.29 2.46
C LYS A 247 -11.73 -14.82 2.49
N TYR A 248 -12.91 -15.38 2.71
CA TYR A 248 -13.16 -16.81 2.70
C TYR A 248 -13.53 -17.30 1.30
N ASP A 249 -13.43 -18.62 1.08
CA ASP A 249 -13.72 -19.26 -0.20
C ASP A 249 -15.18 -19.12 -0.64
N ASP A 250 -16.10 -18.98 0.32
CA ASP A 250 -17.52 -18.72 0.06
C ASP A 250 -17.80 -17.27 -0.38
N GLY A 251 -16.76 -16.43 -0.45
CA GLY A 251 -16.84 -15.02 -0.86
C GLY A 251 -17.20 -14.06 0.27
N THR A 252 -17.37 -14.54 1.50
CA THR A 252 -17.56 -13.70 2.69
C THR A 252 -16.23 -13.21 3.25
N TYR A 253 -16.29 -12.24 4.15
CA TYR A 253 -15.12 -11.54 4.69
C TYR A 253 -15.10 -11.61 6.22
N GLU A 254 -13.93 -11.36 6.80
CA GLU A 254 -13.79 -11.19 8.25
C GLU A 254 -12.80 -10.07 8.52
N LEU A 255 -13.19 -9.11 9.38
CA LEU A 255 -12.28 -8.09 9.90
C LEU A 255 -11.84 -8.47 11.32
N VAL A 256 -10.63 -9.02 11.43
CA VAL A 256 -10.10 -9.47 12.71
C VAL A 256 -9.34 -8.34 13.39
N GLU A 257 -9.80 -7.90 14.56
CA GLU A 257 -9.04 -7.00 15.42
C GLU A 257 -7.91 -7.75 16.12
N LYS A 258 -6.69 -7.20 16.09
CA LYS A 258 -5.50 -7.68 16.80
C LYS A 258 -5.04 -6.60 17.78
N LYS A 259 -4.84 -6.94 19.06
CA LYS A 259 -4.51 -6.00 20.16
C LYS A 259 -3.08 -6.19 20.68
N GLY A 260 -2.41 -5.11 21.10
CA GLY A 260 -1.34 -5.12 22.13
C GLY A 260 0.13 -5.19 21.68
N ASP A 261 1.05 -5.13 22.67
CA ASP A 261 2.54 -5.08 22.58
C ASP A 261 3.20 -6.30 21.90
N SER A 262 2.43 -7.36 21.62
CA SER A 262 2.77 -8.45 20.71
C SER A 262 2.83 -8.02 19.23
N ASN A 263 2.49 -6.77 18.92
CA ASN A 263 2.42 -6.24 17.56
C ASN A 263 3.71 -5.68 16.96
N LYS A 264 4.80 -5.49 17.71
CA LYS A 264 5.96 -4.74 17.18
C LYS A 264 6.81 -5.51 16.14
N SER A 265 6.69 -6.84 16.11
CA SER A 265 7.32 -7.76 15.14
C SER A 265 6.56 -9.09 15.02
N PHE A 266 5.84 -9.49 16.07
CA PHE A 266 5.27 -10.84 16.18
C PHE A 266 3.98 -11.04 15.37
N SER A 267 3.15 -10.04 15.12
CA SER A 267 1.89 -10.25 14.37
C SER A 267 2.12 -10.56 12.89
N TYR A 268 3.11 -9.94 12.23
CA TYR A 268 3.50 -10.33 10.87
C TYR A 268 4.12 -11.73 10.83
N HIS A 269 5.04 -12.07 11.75
CA HIS A 269 5.61 -13.41 11.81
C HIS A 269 4.58 -14.49 12.11
N LEU A 270 3.71 -14.28 13.10
CA LEU A 270 2.61 -15.19 13.40
C LEU A 270 1.63 -15.30 12.24
N HIS A 271 1.40 -14.22 11.50
CA HIS A 271 0.56 -14.24 10.32
C HIS A 271 1.18 -15.00 9.15
N LEU A 272 2.48 -14.79 8.86
CA LEU A 272 3.21 -15.59 7.89
C LEU A 272 3.19 -17.08 8.28
N ILE A 273 3.43 -17.38 9.55
CA ILE A 273 3.33 -18.73 10.10
C ILE A 273 1.93 -19.29 9.89
N GLN A 274 0.87 -18.54 10.23
CA GLN A 274 -0.51 -18.99 10.10
C GLN A 274 -0.90 -19.21 8.64
N THR A 275 -0.53 -18.29 7.75
CA THR A 275 -0.81 -18.39 6.30
C THR A 275 -0.17 -19.65 5.72
N ILE A 276 1.09 -19.96 6.11
CA ILE A 276 1.76 -21.18 5.67
C ILE A 276 1.12 -22.42 6.33
N LYS A 277 0.74 -22.35 7.62
CA LYS A 277 0.03 -23.44 8.31
C LYS A 277 -1.29 -23.78 7.64
N ASP A 278 -2.11 -22.77 7.33
CA ASP A 278 -3.41 -22.97 6.69
C ASP A 278 -3.21 -23.64 5.32
N ALA A 279 -2.26 -23.17 4.52
CA ALA A 279 -1.93 -23.77 3.24
C ALA A 279 -1.40 -25.22 3.35
N ILE A 280 -0.67 -25.55 4.42
CA ILE A 280 -0.28 -26.93 4.73
C ILE A 280 -1.51 -27.77 5.06
N THR A 281 -2.44 -27.26 5.87
CA THR A 281 -3.65 -27.97 6.31
C THR A 281 -4.62 -28.21 5.16
N THR A 282 -4.79 -27.23 4.26
CA THR A 282 -5.67 -27.33 3.08
C THR A 282 -4.98 -27.93 1.85
N ASN A 283 -3.71 -28.35 1.97
CA ASN A 283 -2.88 -28.85 0.88
C ASN A 283 -2.78 -27.91 -0.34
N SER A 284 -2.85 -26.59 -0.09
CA SER A 284 -2.88 -25.53 -1.11
C SER A 284 -1.55 -24.76 -1.20
N ILE A 285 -0.42 -25.40 -0.87
CA ILE A 285 0.90 -24.78 -0.91
C ILE A 285 1.28 -24.40 -2.35
N GLN A 286 1.38 -23.09 -2.57
CA GLN A 286 1.85 -22.43 -3.79
C GLN A 286 3.24 -21.81 -3.62
N LYS A 287 3.88 -21.42 -4.73
CA LYS A 287 5.22 -20.81 -4.76
C LYS A 287 5.41 -19.61 -3.84
N TYR A 288 4.40 -18.75 -3.72
CA TYR A 288 4.51 -17.55 -2.87
C TYR A 288 4.73 -17.91 -1.38
N HIS A 289 4.26 -19.08 -0.91
CA HIS A 289 4.52 -19.53 0.46
C HIS A 289 6.01 -19.79 0.74
N PHE A 290 6.81 -20.09 -0.28
CA PHE A 290 8.28 -20.21 -0.13
C PHE A 290 8.92 -18.85 0.12
N ILE A 291 8.37 -17.79 -0.48
CA ILE A 291 8.80 -16.40 -0.23
C ILE A 291 8.44 -16.00 1.20
N LEU A 292 7.22 -16.32 1.65
CA LEU A 292 6.79 -16.09 3.02
C LEU A 292 7.68 -16.83 4.03
N LEU A 293 7.97 -18.11 3.76
CA LEU A 293 8.86 -18.92 4.58
C LEU A 293 10.28 -18.35 4.62
N ARG A 294 10.83 -17.92 3.49
CA ARG A 294 12.15 -17.27 3.44
C ARG A 294 12.18 -15.99 4.28
N ASN A 295 11.16 -15.14 4.14
CA ASN A 295 11.03 -13.92 4.94
C ASN A 295 11.00 -14.23 6.44
N LEU A 296 10.34 -15.32 6.85
CA LEU A 296 10.39 -15.79 8.23
C LEU A 296 11.82 -16.12 8.66
N TYR A 297 12.55 -16.93 7.88
CA TYR A 297 13.94 -17.30 8.18
C TYR A 297 14.89 -16.08 8.22
N GLU A 298 14.78 -15.16 7.27
CA GLU A 298 15.62 -13.95 7.21
C GLU A 298 15.43 -13.07 8.44
N LYS A 299 14.17 -12.81 8.82
CA LYS A 299 13.87 -11.99 9.98
C LYS A 299 14.22 -12.70 11.29
N THR A 300 14.05 -14.02 11.37
CA THR A 300 14.50 -14.82 12.52
C THR A 300 16.02 -14.76 12.67
N ALA A 301 16.76 -14.86 11.57
CA ALA A 301 18.22 -14.84 11.57
C ALA A 301 18.76 -13.49 12.03
N ASN A 302 18.18 -12.41 11.51
CA ASN A 302 18.50 -11.05 11.93
C ASN A 302 18.20 -10.85 13.42
N PHE A 303 17.06 -11.34 13.91
CA PHE A 303 16.70 -11.24 15.33
C PHE A 303 17.69 -12.01 16.24
N LEU A 304 18.16 -13.17 15.80
CA LEU A 304 19.08 -14.02 16.57
C LEU A 304 20.57 -13.70 16.33
N GLY A 305 20.90 -12.70 15.50
CA GLY A 305 22.27 -12.27 15.24
C GLY A 305 23.08 -13.18 14.31
N TYR A 306 22.42 -13.95 13.44
CA TYR A 306 23.10 -14.78 12.44
C TYR A 306 23.55 -13.94 11.23
N PRO A 307 24.79 -14.13 10.71
CA PRO A 307 25.28 -13.40 9.54
C PRO A 307 24.50 -13.71 8.26
N GLN A 308 23.97 -14.93 8.12
CA GLN A 308 23.16 -15.34 6.97
C GLN A 308 21.94 -16.13 7.44
N TRP A 309 20.80 -15.92 6.80
CA TRP A 309 19.57 -16.65 7.14
C TRP A 309 19.69 -18.16 6.93
N SER A 310 20.51 -18.58 5.96
CA SER A 310 20.76 -19.99 5.69
C SER A 310 21.42 -20.70 6.88
N ASP A 311 22.06 -19.96 7.78
CA ASP A 311 22.65 -20.48 9.02
C ASP A 311 21.60 -20.97 10.03
N LEU A 312 20.32 -20.60 9.85
CA LEU A 312 19.20 -21.16 10.61
C LEU A 312 18.62 -22.45 10.01
N LEU A 313 19.03 -22.87 8.81
CA LEU A 313 18.52 -24.10 8.21
C LEU A 313 19.09 -25.33 8.92
N PRO A 314 18.33 -26.44 8.98
CA PRO A 314 18.82 -27.68 9.58
C PRO A 314 20.07 -28.23 8.86
N ASP A 315 21.04 -28.69 9.68
CA ASP A 315 22.41 -29.03 9.25
C ASP A 315 22.51 -30.21 8.29
N ASP A 316 21.55 -31.13 8.31
CA ASP A 316 21.58 -32.37 7.54
C ASP A 316 21.48 -32.13 6.02
N LYS A 317 20.86 -31.00 5.60
CA LYS A 317 20.58 -30.67 4.20
C LYS A 317 20.54 -29.16 3.90
N LYS A 318 21.26 -28.33 4.65
CA LYS A 318 21.32 -26.86 4.47
C LYS A 318 21.49 -26.42 3.01
N THR A 319 22.40 -27.02 2.25
CA THR A 319 22.64 -26.70 0.83
C THR A 319 21.43 -27.02 -0.07
N TYR A 320 20.69 -28.08 0.24
CA TYR A 320 19.50 -28.50 -0.51
C TYR A 320 18.31 -27.59 -0.23
N TYR A 321 18.04 -27.29 1.05
CA TYR A 321 16.96 -26.38 1.44
C TYR A 321 17.20 -24.95 0.99
N ASN A 322 18.44 -24.46 1.08
CA ASN A 322 18.81 -23.16 0.56
C ASN A 322 18.56 -23.06 -0.95
N ARG A 323 18.92 -24.10 -1.71
CA ARG A 323 18.63 -24.17 -3.16
C ARG A 323 17.14 -24.16 -3.44
N ILE A 324 16.33 -24.98 -2.75
CA ILE A 324 14.87 -25.01 -2.97
C ILE A 324 14.25 -23.65 -2.68
N ILE A 325 14.57 -23.03 -1.55
CA ILE A 325 14.05 -21.71 -1.20
C ILE A 325 14.50 -20.67 -2.24
N GLN A 326 15.78 -20.66 -2.63
CA GLN A 326 16.31 -19.70 -3.60
C GLN A 326 15.67 -19.87 -5.00
N PHE A 327 15.59 -21.09 -5.54
CA PHE A 327 15.05 -21.34 -6.87
C PHE A 327 13.54 -21.14 -6.96
N THR A 328 12.80 -21.46 -5.90
CA THR A 328 11.35 -21.27 -5.87
C THR A 328 10.95 -19.83 -5.55
N SER A 329 11.82 -19.06 -4.86
CA SER A 329 11.62 -17.62 -4.61
C SER A 329 12.13 -16.70 -5.73
N HIS A 330 13.12 -17.15 -6.52
CA HIS A 330 13.71 -16.39 -7.64
C HIS A 330 13.41 -16.99 -9.02
N SER A 331 12.32 -17.75 -9.20
CA SER A 331 11.86 -18.09 -10.55
C SER A 331 11.26 -16.86 -11.24
N THR A 332 12.10 -15.86 -11.51
CA THR A 332 11.86 -14.62 -12.27
C THR A 332 12.33 -14.75 -13.72
N LEU A 333 12.64 -15.96 -14.20
CA LEU A 333 13.17 -16.19 -15.56
C LEU A 333 12.53 -17.43 -16.22
N SER A 334 11.24 -17.35 -16.58
CA SER A 334 10.71 -17.77 -17.89
C SER A 334 9.17 -17.72 -17.90
N ASN A 335 8.62 -17.10 -18.94
CA ASN A 335 7.19 -16.87 -19.17
C ASN A 335 6.44 -18.10 -19.73
N GLU A 336 6.90 -19.32 -19.45
CA GLU A 336 6.27 -20.54 -19.95
C GLU A 336 5.90 -21.46 -18.78
N ALA A 337 4.59 -21.55 -18.52
CA ALA A 337 3.91 -22.54 -17.68
C ALA A 337 4.72 -23.01 -16.46
N VAL A 338 4.82 -22.14 -15.47
CA VAL A 338 5.51 -22.42 -14.22
C VAL A 338 4.77 -23.55 -13.48
N PRO A 339 5.35 -24.74 -13.28
CA PRO A 339 4.65 -25.86 -12.66
C PRO A 339 4.32 -25.55 -11.19
N GLU A 340 3.18 -26.06 -10.71
CA GLU A 340 2.87 -26.09 -9.28
C GLU A 340 4.01 -26.76 -8.50
N PRO A 341 4.28 -26.35 -7.25
CA PRO A 341 5.26 -27.02 -6.41
C PRO A 341 4.98 -28.52 -6.37
N THR A 342 6.01 -29.31 -6.64
CA THR A 342 5.94 -30.76 -6.55
C THR A 342 5.64 -31.20 -5.13
N GLU A 343 5.06 -32.38 -4.94
CA GLU A 343 4.75 -32.90 -3.61
C GLU A 343 5.97 -32.89 -2.66
N PRO A 344 7.20 -33.27 -3.10
CA PRO A 344 8.40 -33.12 -2.25
C PRO A 344 8.72 -31.68 -1.83
N GLU A 345 8.46 -30.69 -2.68
CA GLU A 345 8.67 -29.27 -2.36
C GLU A 345 7.62 -28.79 -1.35
N LYS A 346 6.36 -29.23 -1.48
CA LYS A 346 5.30 -28.97 -0.48
C LYS A 346 5.67 -29.55 0.89
N GLN A 347 6.18 -30.77 0.92
CA GLN A 347 6.68 -31.38 2.17
C GLN A 347 7.88 -30.62 2.75
N THR A 348 8.71 -30.02 1.90
CA THR A 348 9.84 -29.17 2.34
C THR A 348 9.36 -27.92 3.07
N VAL A 349 8.31 -27.25 2.58
CA VAL A 349 7.71 -26.09 3.27
C VAL A 349 7.19 -26.48 4.65
N LYS A 350 6.48 -27.60 4.74
CA LYS A 350 5.97 -28.14 6.01
C LYS A 350 7.11 -28.43 7.00
N PHE A 351 8.15 -29.12 6.54
CA PHE A 351 9.31 -29.46 7.36
C PHE A 351 10.03 -28.20 7.88
N LEU A 352 10.33 -27.24 7.01
CA LEU A 352 11.05 -26.03 7.37
C LEU A 352 10.23 -25.10 8.28
N LEU A 353 8.93 -24.99 8.06
CA LEU A 353 8.06 -24.25 8.97
C LEU A 353 8.07 -24.87 10.37
N ASN A 354 7.90 -26.20 10.48
CA ASN A 354 7.94 -26.89 11.77
C ASN A 354 9.30 -26.75 12.44
N HIS A 355 10.39 -26.94 11.69
CA HIS A 355 11.75 -26.74 12.19
C HIS A 355 11.93 -25.35 12.79
N LEU A 356 11.44 -24.31 12.11
CA LEU A 356 11.55 -22.94 12.58
C LEU A 356 10.74 -22.70 13.86
N ILE A 357 9.52 -23.23 13.94
CA ILE A 357 8.61 -23.07 15.08
C ILE A 357 9.11 -23.83 16.32
N GLU A 358 9.43 -25.12 16.15
CA GLU A 358 9.79 -26.05 17.24
C GLU A 358 11.15 -25.72 17.85
N ASN A 359 12.13 -25.29 17.04
CA ASN A 359 13.48 -25.07 17.58
C ASN A 359 13.68 -23.69 18.23
N LYS A 360 12.84 -22.68 17.95
CA LYS A 360 13.18 -21.27 18.25
C LYS A 360 12.04 -20.34 18.66
N TYR A 361 10.77 -20.63 18.34
CA TYR A 361 9.65 -19.73 18.69
C TYR A 361 8.87 -20.15 19.95
N TRP A 362 8.90 -21.44 20.31
CA TRP A 362 8.14 -21.97 21.45
C TRP A 362 9.00 -22.97 22.22
N LYS A 363 9.57 -22.55 23.36
CA LYS A 363 9.66 -23.44 24.51
C LYS A 363 8.45 -23.10 25.37
N GLU A 364 7.40 -23.92 25.31
CA GLU A 364 6.39 -23.90 26.36
C GLU A 364 7.11 -24.18 27.67
N GLU A 365 7.04 -23.27 28.64
CA GLU A 365 7.36 -23.61 30.02
C GLU A 365 6.28 -24.58 30.49
N GLU A 366 6.62 -25.86 30.55
CA GLU A 366 5.86 -26.85 31.31
C GLU A 366 5.85 -26.40 32.79
N GLN A 367 4.65 -26.13 33.32
CA GLN A 367 4.38 -26.17 34.76
C GLN A 367 3.36 -27.25 35.07
#